data_AF-B7S8S9-F1
#
_entry.id   AF-B7S8S9-F1
#
_cell.length_a   1.000
_cell.length_b   1.000
_cell.length_c   1.000
_cell.angle_alpha   90.00
_cell.angle_beta   90.00
_cell.angle_gamma   90.00
#
_symmetry.space_group_name_H-M   'P 1'
#
loop_
_entity.id
_entity.type
_entity.pdbx_description
1 polymer ?
#
loop_
_entity_poly.entity_id
_entity_poly.type
_entity_poly.pdbx_seq_one_letter_code
_entity_poly.pdbx_strand_id
1 'polypeptide(L)'
;MRGYQTLTSEILVPIEWPVEVGRDLITAVVKHAVSIHKTGHKIVLTIGDVSALVTNNEMGQGYRLERVEEINDEETYRIDLILPVKVLLLVPQPRGCGYEEEEKRVPMITRSDHLISQLIVSNPDRHKVLTAAPVLEKILELKGISGPEIFNHTLQTTYQINKIKLLNKIVLQKESGQSKSAGPSIHTEQLADDKWNVIFNDRLSPF
;
A
#
# COMPACT_ATOMS: atom_id res chain seq x y z
N MET A 1 22.38 -10.42 16.85
CA MET A 1 21.23 -10.36 15.93
C MET A 1 20.18 -9.37 16.47
N ARG A 2 20.37 -8.07 16.30
CA ARG A 2 19.35 -7.04 16.64
C ARG A 2 18.98 -6.33 15.33
N GLY A 3 17.70 -6.26 14.99
CA GLY A 3 17.19 -5.48 13.84
C GLY A 3 16.56 -6.25 12.68
N TYR A 4 16.50 -7.59 12.73
CA TYR A 4 15.88 -8.41 11.67
C TYR A 4 14.90 -9.40 12.28
N GLN A 5 13.88 -9.77 11.50
CA GLN A 5 12.86 -10.76 11.83
C GLN A 5 12.69 -11.76 10.68
N THR A 6 12.16 -12.94 11.01
CA THR A 6 11.94 -14.03 10.06
C THR A 6 10.64 -13.82 9.28
N LEU A 7 10.75 -13.60 7.97
CA LEU A 7 9.60 -13.58 7.06
C LEU A 7 9.21 -15.00 6.63
N THR A 8 10.20 -15.77 6.19
CA THR A 8 10.10 -17.21 5.88
C THR A 8 11.35 -17.92 6.42
N SER A 9 11.41 -19.25 6.32
CA SER A 9 12.60 -20.03 6.71
C SER A 9 13.89 -19.58 6.00
N GLU A 10 13.78 -18.95 4.83
CA GLU A 10 14.91 -18.56 3.98
C GLU A 10 15.10 -17.04 3.89
N ILE A 11 14.18 -16.25 4.45
CA ILE A 11 14.13 -14.80 4.22
C ILE A 11 14.05 -14.03 5.54
N LEU A 12 15.05 -13.19 5.76
CA LEU A 12 15.10 -12.23 6.87
C LEU A 12 14.80 -10.82 6.36
N VAL A 13 13.96 -10.08 7.10
CA VAL A 13 13.56 -8.70 6.80
C VAL A 13 13.79 -7.78 7.99
N PRO A 14 13.81 -6.45 7.80
CA PRO A 14 13.87 -5.50 8.91
C PRO A 14 12.74 -5.71 9.93
N ILE A 15 13.05 -5.52 11.22
CA ILE A 15 12.07 -5.71 12.31
C ILE A 15 10.94 -4.67 12.30
N GLU A 16 11.19 -3.51 11.70
CA GLU A 16 10.26 -2.40 11.58
C GLU A 16 9.16 -2.66 10.53
N TRP A 17 9.39 -3.62 9.62
CA TRP A 17 8.35 -3.98 8.66
C TRP A 17 7.17 -4.66 9.36
N PRO A 18 5.92 -4.33 8.99
CA PRO A 18 4.73 -4.79 9.71
C PRO A 18 4.36 -6.24 9.33
N VAL A 19 5.27 -7.18 9.54
CA VAL A 19 5.11 -8.60 9.21
C VAL A 19 3.95 -9.23 9.97
N GLU A 20 3.71 -8.84 11.22
CA GLU A 20 2.59 -9.37 12.01
C GLU A 20 1.22 -9.09 11.39
N VAL A 21 1.06 -7.93 10.75
CA VAL A 21 -0.22 -7.47 10.18
C VAL A 21 -0.33 -7.84 8.70
N GLY A 22 0.79 -7.82 7.97
CA GLY A 22 0.82 -7.94 6.50
C GLY A 22 1.62 -9.11 5.96
N ARG A 23 1.86 -10.19 6.75
CA ARG A 23 2.79 -11.28 6.39
C ARG A 23 2.64 -11.78 4.96
N ASP A 24 1.42 -12.11 4.54
CA ASP A 24 1.19 -12.73 3.23
C ASP A 24 1.50 -11.79 2.07
N LEU A 25 1.06 -10.52 2.18
CA LEU A 25 1.34 -9.49 1.19
C LEU A 25 2.84 -9.19 1.11
N ILE A 26 3.48 -8.99 2.27
CA ILE A 26 4.91 -8.73 2.36
C ILE A 26 5.69 -9.91 1.79
N THR A 27 5.30 -11.15 2.12
CA THR A 27 5.93 -12.36 1.59
C THR A 27 5.85 -12.44 0.07
N ALA A 28 4.68 -12.15 -0.51
CA ALA A 28 4.50 -12.15 -1.95
C ALA A 28 5.40 -11.11 -2.65
N VAL A 29 5.44 -9.88 -2.12
CA VAL A 29 6.26 -8.79 -2.69
C VAL A 29 7.75 -9.05 -2.52
N VAL A 30 8.18 -9.55 -1.35
CA VAL A 30 9.58 -9.89 -1.10
C VAL A 30 10.04 -11.06 -1.98
N LYS A 31 9.21 -12.09 -2.17
CA LYS A 31 9.51 -13.18 -3.12
C LYS A 31 9.66 -12.66 -4.56
N HIS A 32 8.82 -11.70 -4.97
CA HIS A 32 8.96 -11.05 -6.26
C HIS A 32 10.29 -10.28 -6.37
N ALA A 33 10.66 -9.50 -5.35
CA ALA A 33 11.92 -8.77 -5.32
C ALA A 33 13.13 -9.72 -5.38
N VAL A 34 13.11 -10.81 -4.60
CA VAL A 34 14.13 -11.87 -4.64
C VAL A 34 14.21 -12.52 -6.02
N SER A 35 13.08 -12.76 -6.69
CA SER A 35 13.08 -13.32 -8.04
C SER A 35 13.77 -12.40 -9.04
N ILE A 36 13.61 -11.08 -8.91
CA ILE A 36 14.31 -10.10 -9.74
C ILE A 36 15.80 -10.05 -9.37
N HIS A 37 16.13 -10.10 -8.08
CA HIS A 37 17.53 -10.13 -7.63
C HIS A 37 18.30 -11.31 -8.22
N LYS A 38 17.67 -12.49 -8.28
CA LYS A 38 18.24 -13.70 -8.90
C LYS A 38 18.62 -13.53 -10.37
N THR A 39 18.06 -12.55 -11.09
CA THR A 39 18.44 -12.27 -12.49
C THR A 39 19.64 -11.33 -12.62
N GLY A 40 20.30 -10.99 -11.50
CA GLY A 40 21.49 -10.14 -11.45
C GLY A 40 21.20 -8.67 -11.18
N HIS A 41 19.93 -8.31 -10.99
CA HIS A 41 19.54 -6.93 -10.73
C HIS A 41 19.67 -6.56 -9.26
N LYS A 42 20.15 -5.34 -9.01
CA LYS A 42 20.13 -4.72 -7.70
C LYS A 42 18.72 -4.20 -7.43
N ILE A 43 18.12 -4.61 -6.31
CA ILE A 43 16.72 -4.27 -6.01
C ILE A 43 16.55 -3.85 -4.56
N VAL A 44 15.91 -2.70 -4.39
CA VAL A 44 15.52 -2.16 -3.08
C VAL A 44 14.00 -2.24 -2.96
N LEU A 45 13.54 -2.74 -1.82
CA LEU A 45 12.13 -2.77 -1.44
C LEU A 45 11.91 -1.79 -0.28
N THR A 46 10.95 -0.89 -0.44
CA THR A 46 10.53 0.07 0.58
C THR A 46 9.17 -0.35 1.12
N ILE A 47 9.05 -0.48 2.44
CA ILE A 47 7.78 -0.70 3.14
C ILE A 47 7.70 0.27 4.30
N GLY A 48 6.69 1.15 4.29
CA GLY A 48 6.62 2.26 5.23
C GLY A 48 7.85 3.16 5.08
N ASP A 49 8.51 3.44 6.20
CA ASP A 49 9.67 4.35 6.26
C ASP A 49 11.02 3.61 6.09
N VAL A 50 11.01 2.30 5.86
CA VAL A 50 12.24 1.49 5.78
C VAL A 50 12.45 0.93 4.39
N SER A 51 13.56 1.33 3.79
CA SER A 51 14.10 0.77 2.55
C SER A 51 15.10 -0.33 2.86
N ALA A 52 15.05 -1.42 2.10
CA ALA A 52 15.98 -2.53 2.26
C ALA A 52 16.41 -3.13 0.92
N LEU A 53 17.72 -3.31 0.76
CA LEU A 53 18.35 -3.95 -0.40
C LEU A 53 18.29 -5.48 -0.23
N VAL A 54 17.90 -6.18 -1.30
CA VAL A 54 17.97 -7.65 -1.32
C VAL A 54 19.43 -8.10 -1.48
N THR A 55 19.92 -8.85 -0.50
CA THR A 55 21.25 -9.47 -0.51
C THR A 55 21.14 -10.99 -0.31
N ASN A 56 22.15 -11.72 -0.79
CA ASN A 56 22.31 -13.13 -0.42
C ASN A 56 22.72 -13.19 1.05
N ASN A 57 22.16 -14.13 1.80
CA ASN A 57 22.59 -14.38 3.17
C ASN A 57 24.07 -14.81 3.17
N GLU A 58 24.86 -14.37 4.15
CA GLU A 58 26.30 -14.64 4.26
C GLU A 58 26.62 -16.15 4.27
N MET A 59 25.66 -16.98 4.68
CA MET A 59 25.78 -18.45 4.68
C MET A 59 25.28 -19.14 3.39
N GLY A 60 24.92 -18.39 2.35
CA GLY A 60 24.53 -18.90 1.02
C GLY A 60 23.17 -19.61 0.94
N GLN A 61 22.49 -19.85 2.06
CA GLN A 61 21.20 -20.55 2.12
C GLN A 61 20.04 -19.59 2.45
N GLY A 62 19.82 -18.58 1.61
CA GLY A 62 18.66 -17.67 1.74
C GLY A 62 18.97 -16.23 1.38
N TYR A 63 18.03 -15.34 1.70
CA TYR A 63 18.08 -13.92 1.40
C TYR A 63 17.91 -13.07 2.65
N ARG A 64 18.58 -11.93 2.66
CA ARG A 64 18.42 -10.91 3.70
C ARG A 64 18.06 -9.60 3.02
N LEU A 65 17.13 -8.87 3.60
CA LEU A 65 16.79 -7.53 3.17
C LEU A 65 17.50 -6.55 4.09
N GLU A 66 18.68 -6.10 3.66
CA GLU A 66 19.55 -5.22 4.41
C GLU A 66 19.09 -3.77 4.32
N ARG A 67 18.89 -3.14 5.47
CA ARG A 67 18.46 -1.76 5.54
C ARG A 67 19.42 -0.84 4.79
N VAL A 68 18.86 0.08 4.01
CA VAL A 68 19.60 1.14 3.32
C VAL A 68 18.98 2.49 3.67
N GLU A 69 19.84 3.49 3.90
CA GLU A 69 19.39 4.85 4.24
C GLU A 69 19.11 5.68 2.98
N GLU A 70 19.88 5.46 1.92
CA GLU A 70 19.76 6.21 0.67
C GLU A 70 19.81 5.29 -0.56
N ILE A 71 19.01 5.64 -1.57
CA ILE A 71 18.97 4.96 -2.87
C ILE A 71 19.48 5.96 -3.92
N ASN A 72 20.81 6.01 -4.07
CA ASN A 72 21.49 7.03 -4.90
C ASN A 72 21.83 6.54 -6.32
N ASP A 73 21.42 5.32 -6.67
CA ASP A 73 21.85 4.62 -7.87
C ASP A 73 20.68 4.45 -8.83
N GLU A 74 20.76 5.09 -10.00
CA GLU A 74 19.73 5.03 -11.05
C GLU A 74 19.60 3.62 -11.67
N GLU A 75 20.61 2.74 -11.51
CA GLU A 75 20.59 1.34 -11.95
C GLU A 75 19.86 0.41 -10.97
N THR A 76 19.48 0.90 -9.79
CA THR A 76 18.78 0.10 -8.80
C THR A 76 17.29 0.04 -9.10
N TYR A 77 16.76 -1.18 -9.25
CA TYR A 77 15.32 -1.40 -9.30
C TYR A 77 14.71 -1.09 -7.94
N ARG A 78 13.61 -0.35 -7.93
CA ARG A 78 12.90 0.03 -6.73
C ARG A 78 11.49 -0.55 -6.75
N ILE A 79 11.11 -1.19 -5.65
CA ILE A 79 9.74 -1.56 -5.37
C ILE A 79 9.30 -0.83 -4.11
N ASP A 80 8.19 -0.12 -4.17
CA ASP A 80 7.56 0.49 -3.00
C ASP A 80 6.24 -0.22 -2.72
N LEU A 81 6.05 -0.72 -1.49
CA LEU A 81 4.77 -1.25 -1.02
C LEU A 81 4.14 -0.26 -0.05
N ILE A 82 3.01 0.30 -0.46
CA ILE A 82 2.21 1.22 0.33
C ILE A 82 1.14 0.43 1.05
N LEU A 83 1.18 0.48 2.39
CA LEU A 83 0.23 -0.20 3.25
C LEU A 83 -0.79 0.80 3.81
N PRO A 84 -2.06 0.41 4.00
CA PRO A 84 -3.02 1.25 4.67
C PRO A 84 -2.66 1.40 6.15
N VAL A 85 -2.82 2.60 6.68
CA VAL A 85 -2.70 2.89 8.13
C VAL A 85 -4.04 2.84 8.84
N LYS A 86 -5.15 3.03 8.10
CA LYS A 86 -6.52 2.94 8.61
C LYS A 86 -7.45 2.42 7.52
N VAL A 87 -8.35 1.51 7.86
CA VAL A 87 -9.43 1.05 6.97
C VAL A 87 -10.75 1.11 7.74
N LEU A 88 -11.74 1.79 7.16
CA LEU A 88 -13.05 2.00 7.74
C LEU A 88 -14.13 1.61 6.75
N LEU A 89 -15.06 0.76 7.17
CA LEU A 89 -16.31 0.60 6.45
C LEU A 89 -17.33 1.60 7.01
N LEU A 90 -17.72 2.57 6.20
CA LEU A 90 -18.74 3.55 6.54
C LEU A 90 -20.12 2.92 6.31
N VAL A 91 -20.82 2.60 7.39
CA VAL A 91 -22.16 1.98 7.37
C VAL A 91 -23.24 3.06 7.54
N PRO A 92 -24.24 3.15 6.66
CA PRO A 92 -25.34 4.12 6.83
C PRO A 92 -26.09 3.88 8.15
N GLN A 93 -26.27 4.92 8.97
CA GLN A 93 -27.06 4.78 10.19
C GLN A 93 -28.56 4.57 9.88
N PRO A 94 -29.24 3.60 10.52
CA PRO A 94 -30.65 3.33 10.28
C PRO A 94 -31.61 4.41 10.82
N ARG A 95 -31.15 5.37 11.65
CA ARG A 95 -32.00 6.41 12.29
C ARG A 95 -31.36 7.80 12.37
N GLY A 96 -30.62 8.25 11.35
CA GLY A 96 -30.04 9.60 11.35
C GLY A 96 -29.16 9.92 10.15
N CYS A 97 -28.67 11.16 10.09
CA CYS A 97 -27.57 11.53 9.18
C CYS A 97 -26.24 11.15 9.85
N GLY A 98 -25.59 10.08 9.38
CA GLY A 98 -24.29 9.66 9.91
C GLY A 98 -23.82 8.30 9.40
N TYR A 99 -22.54 8.00 9.62
CA TYR A 99 -21.94 6.70 9.36
C TYR A 99 -21.30 6.15 10.65
N GLU A 100 -21.40 4.83 10.87
CA GLU A 100 -20.62 4.16 11.92
C GLU A 100 -19.28 3.65 11.38
N GLU A 101 -18.22 3.78 12.18
CA GLU A 101 -16.85 3.32 11.89
C GLU A 101 -16.59 1.97 12.56
N GLU A 102 -16.17 0.96 11.80
CA GLU A 102 -15.66 -0.31 12.36
C GLU A 102 -14.27 -0.63 11.80
N GLU A 103 -13.30 -0.86 12.68
CA GLU A 103 -11.93 -1.31 12.36
C GLU A 103 -11.87 -2.84 12.33
N LYS A 104 -11.35 -3.44 11.24
CA LYS A 104 -11.29 -4.91 11.07
C LYS A 104 -9.96 -5.35 10.46
N ARG A 105 -9.60 -6.64 10.64
CA ARG A 105 -8.65 -7.30 9.75
C ARG A 105 -9.31 -7.48 8.39
N VAL A 106 -8.73 -6.83 7.38
CA VAL A 106 -9.39 -6.65 6.08
C VAL A 106 -8.70 -7.51 5.02
N PRO A 107 -9.43 -8.28 4.19
CA PRO A 107 -8.84 -8.92 3.03
C PRO A 107 -8.27 -7.85 2.08
N MET A 108 -7.00 -8.01 1.71
CA MET A 108 -6.26 -7.06 0.90
C MET A 108 -5.54 -7.76 -0.25
N ILE A 109 -5.28 -7.03 -1.32
CA ILE A 109 -4.49 -7.45 -2.48
C ILE A 109 -3.48 -6.37 -2.85
N THR A 110 -2.35 -6.75 -3.46
CA THR A 110 -1.39 -5.79 -4.01
C THR A 110 -1.79 -5.36 -5.41
N ARG A 111 -1.83 -4.05 -5.66
CA ARG A 111 -2.26 -3.46 -6.93
C ARG A 111 -1.26 -2.43 -7.43
N SER A 112 -0.69 -2.64 -8.60
CA SER A 112 0.10 -1.64 -9.32
C SER A 112 -0.77 -0.66 -10.11
N ASP A 113 -2.00 -1.07 -10.45
CA ASP A 113 -3.00 -0.28 -11.16
C ASP A 113 -3.83 0.62 -10.23
N HIS A 114 -3.64 0.51 -8.91
CA HIS A 114 -4.31 1.36 -7.94
C HIS A 114 -3.95 2.83 -8.17
N LEU A 115 -4.93 3.73 -8.00
CA LEU A 115 -4.73 5.17 -8.25
C LEU A 115 -3.54 5.72 -7.46
N ILE A 116 -3.37 5.31 -6.19
CA ILE A 116 -2.22 5.74 -5.38
C ILE A 116 -0.89 5.28 -5.97
N SER A 117 -0.80 4.05 -6.47
CA SER A 117 0.41 3.53 -7.13
C SER A 117 0.77 4.39 -8.33
N GLN A 118 -0.21 4.73 -9.17
CA GLN A 118 0.00 5.55 -10.36
C GLN A 118 0.45 6.99 -10.05
N LEU A 119 0.07 7.54 -8.88
CA LEU A 119 0.46 8.89 -8.47
C LEU A 119 1.93 9.01 -8.05
N ILE A 120 2.59 7.88 -7.78
CA ILE A 120 3.89 7.86 -7.09
C ILE A 120 5.03 7.43 -8.01
N VAL A 121 4.74 6.62 -9.03
CA VAL A 121 5.75 6.11 -9.96
C VAL A 121 6.51 7.27 -10.61
N SER A 122 7.81 7.35 -10.33
CA SER A 122 8.71 8.39 -10.85
C SER A 122 9.43 7.98 -12.14
N ASN A 123 9.78 6.69 -12.27
CA ASN A 123 10.39 6.10 -13.46
C ASN A 123 9.78 4.70 -13.66
N PRO A 124 8.82 4.51 -14.58
CA PRO A 124 8.08 3.26 -14.70
C PRO A 124 8.95 2.05 -15.07
N ASP A 125 10.12 2.25 -15.68
CA ASP A 125 10.99 1.16 -16.12
C ASP A 125 11.75 0.51 -14.95
N ARG A 126 12.02 1.29 -13.89
CA ARG A 126 12.87 0.86 -12.76
C ARG A 126 12.23 1.07 -11.40
N HIS A 127 11.08 1.75 -11.31
CA HIS A 127 10.35 2.01 -10.08
C HIS A 127 8.92 1.46 -10.20
N LYS A 128 8.63 0.42 -9.41
CA LYS A 128 7.30 -0.18 -9.31
C LYS A 128 6.68 0.15 -7.97
N VAL A 129 5.52 0.79 -7.99
CA VAL A 129 4.75 1.08 -6.77
C VAL A 129 3.58 0.11 -6.69
N LEU A 130 3.41 -0.49 -5.53
CA LEU A 130 2.32 -1.40 -5.20
C LEU A 130 1.54 -0.80 -4.03
N THR A 131 0.22 -0.74 -4.15
CA THR A 131 -0.65 -0.38 -3.04
C THR A 131 -1.34 -1.65 -2.54
N ALA A 132 -1.28 -1.90 -1.23
CA ALA A 132 -2.15 -2.89 -0.59
C ALA A 132 -3.57 -2.32 -0.51
N ALA A 133 -4.42 -2.74 -1.43
CA ALA A 133 -5.80 -2.32 -1.54
C ALA A 133 -6.71 -3.34 -0.84
N PRO A 134 -7.51 -2.91 0.15
CA PRO A 134 -8.62 -3.73 0.63
C PRO A 134 -9.58 -4.13 -0.49
N VAL A 135 -10.22 -5.29 -0.36
CA VAL A 135 -11.19 -5.79 -1.36
C VAL A 135 -12.61 -5.60 -0.82
N LEU A 136 -13.29 -4.53 -1.26
CA LEU A 136 -14.61 -4.14 -0.76
C LEU A 136 -15.64 -5.28 -0.80
N GLU A 137 -15.73 -5.99 -1.91
CA GLU A 137 -16.69 -7.10 -2.09
C GLU A 137 -16.48 -8.18 -1.03
N LYS A 138 -15.23 -8.59 -0.80
CA LYS A 138 -14.90 -9.61 0.21
C LYS A 138 -15.19 -9.12 1.64
N ILE A 139 -15.03 -7.82 1.89
CA ILE A 139 -15.35 -7.23 3.20
C ILE A 139 -16.85 -7.28 3.46
N LEU A 140 -17.65 -6.88 2.47
CA LEU A 140 -19.10 -6.90 2.56
C LEU A 140 -19.62 -8.34 2.73
N GLU A 141 -19.07 -9.29 1.97
CA GLU A 141 -19.37 -10.72 2.10
C GLU A 141 -19.07 -11.24 3.52
N LEU A 142 -17.90 -10.92 4.08
CA LEU A 142 -17.54 -11.29 5.46
C LEU A 142 -18.45 -10.66 6.51
N LYS A 143 -19.14 -9.56 6.19
CA LYS A 143 -20.16 -8.94 7.05
C LYS A 143 -21.58 -9.47 6.79
N GLY A 144 -21.75 -10.38 5.83
CA GLY A 144 -23.07 -10.91 5.44
C GLY A 144 -23.91 -9.92 4.64
N ILE A 145 -23.28 -8.89 4.04
CA ILE A 145 -23.95 -7.87 3.22
C ILE A 145 -23.88 -8.33 1.76
N SER A 146 -25.02 -8.71 1.19
CA SER A 146 -25.09 -9.33 -0.14
C SER A 146 -26.27 -8.87 -1.00
N GLY A 147 -27.21 -8.10 -0.45
CA GLY A 147 -28.33 -7.52 -1.20
C GLY A 147 -27.99 -6.17 -1.84
N PRO A 148 -29.00 -5.44 -2.37
CA PRO A 148 -28.81 -4.12 -2.98
C PRO A 148 -28.13 -3.10 -2.06
N GLU A 149 -28.15 -3.32 -0.74
CA GLU A 149 -27.46 -2.51 0.24
C GLU A 149 -25.94 -2.47 0.06
N ILE A 150 -25.32 -3.40 -0.69
CA ILE A 150 -23.88 -3.37 -0.99
C ILE A 150 -23.43 -2.03 -1.61
N PHE A 151 -24.31 -1.37 -2.38
CA PHE A 151 -24.03 -0.09 -3.05
C PHE A 151 -24.10 1.12 -2.11
N ASN A 152 -24.63 0.95 -0.90
CA ASN A 152 -24.74 2.03 0.10
C ASN A 152 -23.52 2.13 1.01
N HIS A 153 -22.56 1.22 0.86
CA HIS A 153 -21.38 1.17 1.70
C HIS A 153 -20.20 1.87 1.03
N THR A 154 -19.42 2.58 1.84
CA THR A 154 -18.16 3.19 1.40
C THR A 154 -17.03 2.62 2.23
N LEU A 155 -15.97 2.19 1.57
CA LEU A 155 -14.75 1.81 2.26
C LEU A 155 -13.75 2.95 2.19
N GLN A 156 -13.53 3.60 3.32
CA GLN A 156 -12.53 4.62 3.46
C GLN A 156 -11.21 3.98 3.89
N THR A 157 -10.19 4.11 3.05
CA THR A 157 -8.84 3.62 3.33
C THR A 157 -7.88 4.78 3.38
N THR A 158 -7.16 4.93 4.49
CA THR A 158 -6.13 5.96 4.66
C THR A 158 -4.77 5.32 4.46
N TYR A 159 -3.97 5.93 3.60
CA TYR A 159 -2.58 5.58 3.35
C TYR A 159 -1.71 6.73 3.80
N GLN A 160 -0.59 6.40 4.43
CA GLN A 160 0.42 7.39 4.78
C GLN A 160 1.60 7.25 3.84
N ILE A 161 1.99 8.36 3.21
CA ILE A 161 3.06 8.37 2.21
C ILE A 161 4.03 9.53 2.48
N ASN A 162 5.32 9.27 2.28
CA ASN A 162 6.36 10.27 2.40
C ASN A 162 6.58 11.00 1.08
N LYS A 163 7.11 12.23 1.14
CA LYS A 163 7.23 13.20 0.05
C LYS A 163 7.76 12.59 -1.23
N ILE A 164 6.85 12.33 -2.17
CA ILE A 164 7.18 12.09 -3.56
C ILE A 164 6.88 13.39 -4.30
N LYS A 165 7.89 13.99 -4.94
CA LYS A 165 7.76 15.27 -5.71
C LYS A 165 6.61 15.26 -6.73
N LEU A 166 6.12 14.08 -7.15
CA LEU A 166 4.95 13.93 -8.03
C LEU A 166 3.61 14.20 -7.33
N LEU A 167 3.46 13.87 -6.05
CA LEU A 167 2.17 13.95 -5.38
C LEU A 167 1.65 15.40 -5.34
N ASN A 168 2.54 16.34 -4.99
CA ASN A 168 2.23 17.77 -4.96
C ASN A 168 1.76 18.28 -6.34
N LYS A 169 2.34 17.79 -7.44
CA LYS A 169 1.96 18.25 -8.80
C LYS A 169 0.59 17.72 -9.24
N ILE A 170 0.23 16.50 -8.85
CA ILE A 170 -1.04 15.87 -9.28
C ILE A 170 -2.20 16.22 -8.34
N VAL A 171 -1.97 16.34 -7.03
CA VAL A 171 -2.98 16.84 -6.07
C VAL A 171 -3.45 18.24 -6.47
N LEU A 172 -2.52 19.14 -6.82
CA LEU A 172 -2.85 20.47 -7.36
C LEU A 172 -3.69 20.44 -8.65
N GLN A 173 -3.57 19.39 -9.47
CA GLN A 173 -4.37 19.24 -10.70
C GLN A 173 -5.75 18.63 -10.44
N LYS A 174 -5.87 17.65 -9.52
CA LYS A 174 -7.15 16.99 -9.23
C LYS A 174 -8.06 17.80 -8.29
N GLU A 175 -7.53 18.62 -7.38
CA GLU A 175 -8.36 19.56 -6.60
C GLU A 175 -9.07 20.61 -7.48
N SER A 176 -8.50 20.91 -8.66
CA SER A 176 -9.13 21.83 -9.62
C SER A 176 -10.32 21.23 -10.38
N GLY A 177 -10.53 19.91 -10.30
CA GLY A 177 -11.63 19.20 -10.94
C GLY A 177 -12.65 18.71 -9.93
N GLN A 178 -13.71 19.49 -9.69
CA GLN A 178 -14.93 18.98 -9.02
C GLN A 178 -15.54 17.84 -9.85
N SER A 179 -15.13 16.60 -9.57
CA SER A 179 -15.71 15.42 -10.21
C SER A 179 -17.04 15.08 -9.54
N LYS A 180 -18.13 15.42 -10.23
CA LYS A 180 -19.51 14.97 -9.92
C LYS A 180 -19.74 13.52 -10.37
N SER A 181 -18.81 12.60 -10.14
CA SER A 181 -18.97 11.18 -10.52
C SER A 181 -19.10 10.30 -9.27
N ALA A 182 -19.96 9.27 -9.35
CA ALA A 182 -20.16 8.27 -8.30
C ALA A 182 -19.00 7.25 -8.15
N GLY A 183 -17.82 7.55 -8.70
CA GLY A 183 -16.63 6.71 -8.64
C GLY A 183 -15.78 6.93 -7.38
N PRO A 184 -14.65 6.19 -7.25
CA PRO A 184 -13.75 6.32 -6.12
C PRO A 184 -13.18 7.74 -6.03
N SER A 185 -13.11 8.27 -4.82
CA SER A 185 -12.62 9.63 -4.56
C SER A 185 -11.32 9.59 -3.76
N ILE A 186 -10.42 10.55 -4.03
CA ILE A 186 -9.19 10.74 -3.26
C ILE A 186 -9.25 12.10 -2.58
N HIS A 187 -8.96 12.11 -1.29
CA HIS A 187 -8.68 13.31 -0.51
C HIS A 187 -7.27 13.21 0.07
N THR A 188 -6.59 14.35 0.23
CA THR A 188 -5.24 14.38 0.77
C THR A 188 -5.13 15.40 1.89
N GLU A 189 -4.48 14.99 2.97
CA GLU A 189 -4.23 15.82 4.14
C GLU A 189 -2.72 15.83 4.43
N GLN A 190 -2.14 17.02 4.56
CA GLN A 190 -0.73 17.15 4.89
C GLN A 190 -0.54 17.01 6.40
N LEU A 191 0.27 16.04 6.83
CA LEU A 191 0.60 15.83 8.24
C LEU A 191 1.89 16.54 8.66
N ALA A 192 2.85 16.63 7.75
CA ALA A 192 4.13 17.30 7.93
C ALA A 192 4.69 17.78 6.57
N ASP A 193 5.82 18.50 6.57
CA ASP A 193 6.48 19.02 5.36
C ASP A 193 6.79 17.94 4.30
N ASP A 194 6.87 16.69 4.74
CA ASP A 194 7.21 15.53 3.94
C ASP A 194 6.27 14.33 4.12
N LYS A 195 5.14 14.48 4.81
CA LYS A 195 4.23 13.35 5.11
C LYS A 195 2.79 13.69 4.81
N TRP A 196 2.12 12.82 4.07
CA TRP A 196 0.74 13.00 3.61
C TRP A 196 -0.11 11.80 3.96
N ASN A 197 -1.34 12.08 4.40
CA ASN A 197 -2.43 11.12 4.37
C ASN A 197 -3.12 11.22 3.01
N VAL A 198 -3.29 10.07 2.37
CA VAL A 198 -4.13 9.90 1.18
C VAL A 198 -5.32 9.05 1.59
N ILE A 199 -6.49 9.69 1.64
CA ILE A 199 -7.76 9.07 1.98
C ILE A 199 -8.44 8.65 0.68
N PHE A 200 -8.58 7.36 0.47
CA PHE A 200 -9.24 6.74 -0.67
C PHE A 200 -10.62 6.23 -0.24
N ASN A 201 -11.68 6.73 -0.85
CA ASN A 201 -13.03 6.19 -0.64
C ASN A 201 -13.39 5.28 -1.81
N ASP A 202 -13.53 3.99 -1.55
CA ASP A 202 -13.97 2.98 -2.49
C ASP A 202 -15.47 2.71 -2.35
N ARG A 203 -16.14 2.48 -3.49
CA ARG A 203 -17.58 2.23 -3.58
C ARG A 203 -17.86 1.28 -4.73
N LEU A 204 -18.81 0.37 -4.52
CA LEU A 204 -19.34 -0.44 -5.61
C LEU A 204 -20.25 0.43 -6.49
N SER A 205 -20.08 0.30 -7.81
CA SER A 205 -20.97 0.92 -8.79
C SER A 205 -22.22 0.05 -8.96
N PRO A 206 -23.44 0.61 -8.93
CA PRO A 206 -24.67 -0.11 -9.29
C PRO A 206 -24.81 -0.32 -10.81
N PHE A 207 -23.86 0.15 -11.61
CA PHE A 207 -23.81 0.08 -13.08
C PHE A 207 -22.54 -0.62 -13.56
#